data_AF-A0A1R4KS70-F1
#
_entry.id   AF-A0A1R4KS70-F1
#
_cell.length_a   1.000
_cell.length_b   1.000
_cell.length_c   1.000
_cell.angle_alpha   90.00
_cell.angle_beta   90.00
_cell.angle_gamma   90.00
#
_symmetry.space_group_name_H-M   'P 1'
#
loop_
_entity.id
_entity.type
_entity.pdbx_description
1 polymer ?
#
loop_
_entity_poly.entity_id
_entity_poly.type
_entity_poly.pdbx_seq_one_letter_code
_entity_poly.pdbx_strand_id
1 'polypeptide(L)'
;MISAICLIAGVCAAALMLKSEEKQLVFEEHEVLKESNELLIKQFKNLLNTKIKVAQQANIVVGEQLFSDQSSLISNKVNTLQLNNDGTIRSVSTDGLSAAFIPQTSYTPFYKQLISDSETLWKIISPTLTQDFFNFYLITKDNFIRIAPPNEALNAPANYTFTQSTRFNYAKALTNLQHRPVWSKVYYDNIWHKWALNSDNKCNFSD
;
A
#
# COMPACT_ATOMS: atom_id res chain seq x y z
N MET A 1 -26.67 73.56 5.13
CA MET A 1 -27.05 72.39 5.95
C MET A 1 -27.51 71.20 5.12
N ILE A 2 -28.49 71.36 4.22
CA ILE A 2 -29.05 70.25 3.42
C ILE A 2 -28.01 69.54 2.54
N SER A 3 -27.14 70.30 1.86
CA SER A 3 -26.08 69.73 1.00
C SER A 3 -25.05 68.86 1.74
N ALA A 4 -24.68 69.24 2.97
CA ALA A 4 -23.77 68.45 3.80
C ALA A 4 -24.38 67.12 4.26
N ILE A 5 -25.68 67.12 4.56
CA ILE A 5 -26.42 65.92 4.98
C ILE A 5 -26.53 64.91 3.82
N CYS A 6 -26.78 65.39 2.59
CA CYS A 6 -26.82 64.52 1.40
C CYS A 6 -25.46 63.89 1.09
N LEU A 7 -24.36 64.64 1.24
CA LEU A 7 -23.01 64.10 1.07
C LEU A 7 -22.67 63.01 2.10
N ILE A 8 -22.99 63.26 3.37
CA ILE A 8 -22.76 62.29 4.44
C ILE A 8 -23.61 61.03 4.22
N ALA A 9 -24.87 61.18 3.85
CA ALA A 9 -25.74 60.06 3.54
C ALA A 9 -25.23 59.23 2.36
N GLY A 10 -24.74 59.87 1.29
CA GLY A 10 -24.17 59.19 0.13
C GLY A 10 -22.90 58.40 0.46
N VAL A 11 -21.98 58.98 1.25
CA VAL A 11 -20.75 58.29 1.69
C VAL A 11 -21.07 57.12 2.61
N CYS A 12 -22.00 57.29 3.55
CA CYS A 12 -22.44 56.20 4.43
C CYS A 12 -23.11 55.07 3.64
N ALA A 13 -23.94 55.38 2.65
CA ALA A 13 -24.57 54.38 1.80
C ALA A 13 -23.53 53.60 0.96
N ALA A 14 -22.56 54.30 0.36
CA ALA A 14 -21.48 53.67 -0.39
C ALA A 14 -20.60 52.77 0.50
N ALA A 15 -20.25 53.21 1.72
CA ALA A 15 -19.47 52.43 2.66
C ALA A 15 -20.21 51.16 3.14
N LEU A 16 -21.52 51.25 3.36
CA LEU A 16 -22.36 50.09 3.71
C LEU A 16 -22.50 49.13 2.53
N MET A 17 -22.63 49.64 1.30
CA MET A 17 -22.70 48.83 0.09
C MET A 17 -21.39 48.07 -0.16
N LEU A 18 -20.24 48.74 -0.09
CA LEU A 18 -18.94 48.08 -0.23
C LEU A 18 -18.72 46.98 0.82
N LYS A 19 -19.10 47.25 2.07
CA LYS A 19 -19.03 46.27 3.16
C LYS A 19 -20.01 45.10 2.98
N SER A 20 -21.14 45.35 2.33
CA SER A 20 -22.14 44.34 1.98
C SER A 20 -21.62 43.42 0.88
N GLU A 21 -21.05 43.99 -0.18
CA GLU A 21 -20.45 43.24 -1.30
C GLU A 21 -19.25 42.41 -0.84
N GLU A 22 -18.36 42.96 -0.01
CA GLU A 22 -17.24 42.23 0.56
C GLU A 22 -17.69 41.01 1.37
N LYS A 23 -18.71 41.17 2.22
CA LYS A 23 -19.28 40.05 2.99
C LYS A 23 -19.93 38.99 2.09
N GLN A 24 -20.61 39.41 1.04
CA GLN A 24 -21.23 38.50 0.10
C GLN A 24 -20.16 37.69 -0.67
N LEU A 25 -19.11 38.35 -1.16
CA LEU A 25 -17.99 37.70 -1.83
C LEU A 25 -17.28 36.69 -0.92
N VAL A 26 -16.99 37.08 0.33
CA VAL A 26 -16.38 36.18 1.32
C VAL A 26 -17.27 34.98 1.61
N PHE A 27 -18.59 35.17 1.67
CA PHE A 27 -19.54 34.06 1.88
C PHE A 27 -19.60 33.11 0.67
N GLU A 28 -19.64 33.65 -0.54
CA GLU A 28 -19.60 32.88 -1.79
C GLU A 28 -18.29 32.08 -1.91
N GLU A 29 -17.13 32.70 -1.63
CA GLU A 29 -15.85 32.00 -1.58
C GLU A 29 -15.84 30.88 -0.52
N HIS A 30 -16.38 31.12 0.67
CA HIS A 30 -16.48 30.11 1.71
C HIS A 30 -17.36 28.92 1.33
N GLU A 31 -18.53 29.16 0.71
CA GLU A 31 -19.42 28.08 0.27
C GLU A 31 -18.79 27.27 -0.88
N VAL A 32 -18.13 27.93 -1.84
CA VAL A 32 -17.38 27.24 -2.90
C VAL A 32 -16.22 26.42 -2.32
N LEU A 33 -15.48 26.96 -1.36
CA LEU A 33 -14.41 26.24 -0.66
C LEU A 33 -14.95 25.02 0.09
N LYS A 34 -16.12 25.15 0.72
CA LYS A 34 -16.77 24.06 1.44
C LYS A 34 -17.22 22.96 0.48
N GLU A 35 -17.88 23.31 -0.62
CA GLU A 35 -18.30 22.34 -1.65
C GLU A 35 -17.10 21.63 -2.27
N SER A 36 -16.04 22.38 -2.61
CA SER A 36 -14.77 21.83 -3.10
C SER A 36 -14.15 20.86 -2.09
N ASN A 37 -14.13 21.22 -0.80
CA ASN A 37 -13.61 20.36 0.26
C ASN A 37 -14.45 19.07 0.43
N GLU A 38 -15.77 19.17 0.38
CA GLU A 38 -16.66 18.01 0.44
C GLU A 38 -16.43 17.07 -0.75
N LEU A 39 -16.25 17.61 -1.95
CA LEU A 39 -15.91 16.85 -3.15
C LEU A 39 -14.56 16.15 -2.99
N LEU A 40 -13.53 16.85 -2.52
CA LEU A 40 -12.20 16.27 -2.28
C LEU A 40 -12.26 15.13 -1.26
N ILE A 41 -12.98 15.32 -0.15
CA ILE A 41 -13.18 14.28 0.87
C ILE A 41 -13.86 13.05 0.25
N LYS A 42 -14.89 13.26 -0.59
CA LYS A 42 -15.61 12.17 -1.27
C LYS A 42 -14.71 11.43 -2.26
N GLN A 43 -13.95 12.15 -3.07
CA GLN A 43 -12.99 11.57 -4.03
C GLN A 43 -11.91 10.77 -3.30
N PHE A 44 -11.36 11.32 -2.21
CA PHE A 44 -10.37 10.63 -1.39
C PHE A 44 -10.94 9.37 -0.74
N LYS A 45 -12.14 9.42 -0.17
CA LYS A 45 -12.83 8.24 0.39
C LYS A 45 -13.04 7.15 -0.67
N ASN A 46 -13.46 7.53 -1.88
CA ASN A 46 -13.65 6.59 -2.98
C ASN A 46 -12.33 5.94 -3.39
N LEU A 47 -11.26 6.72 -3.52
CA LEU A 47 -9.91 6.22 -3.81
C LEU A 47 -9.44 5.21 -2.75
N LEU A 48 -9.60 5.55 -1.46
CA LEU A 48 -9.26 4.65 -0.36
C LEU A 48 -10.06 3.35 -0.43
N ASN A 49 -11.37 3.43 -0.63
CA ASN A 49 -12.23 2.24 -0.73
C ASN A 49 -11.83 1.33 -1.89
N THR A 50 -11.47 1.92 -3.05
CA THR A 50 -10.97 1.15 -4.20
C THR A 50 -9.67 0.44 -3.85
N LYS A 51 -8.69 1.15 -3.26
CA LYS A 51 -7.41 0.54 -2.87
C LYS A 51 -7.60 -0.57 -1.82
N ILE A 52 -8.53 -0.41 -0.88
CA ILE A 52 -8.90 -1.47 0.07
C ILE A 52 -9.40 -2.72 -0.66
N LYS A 53 -10.32 -2.57 -1.61
CA LYS A 53 -10.87 -3.70 -2.36
C LYS A 53 -9.80 -4.41 -3.19
N VAL A 54 -8.90 -3.65 -3.84
CA VAL A 54 -7.79 -4.23 -4.61
C VAL A 54 -6.85 -5.02 -3.70
N ALA A 55 -6.46 -4.47 -2.55
CA ALA A 55 -5.62 -5.19 -1.58
C ALA A 55 -6.31 -6.46 -1.05
N GLN A 56 -7.60 -6.40 -0.74
CA GLN A 56 -8.40 -7.57 -0.33
C GLN A 56 -8.36 -8.67 -1.38
N GLN A 57 -8.64 -8.32 -2.64
CA GLN A 57 -8.68 -9.29 -3.73
C GLN A 57 -7.30 -9.88 -4.01
N ALA A 58 -6.25 -9.07 -3.99
CA ALA A 58 -4.88 -9.53 -4.15
C ALA A 58 -4.52 -10.58 -3.08
N ASN A 59 -4.92 -10.33 -1.83
CA ASN A 59 -4.64 -11.25 -0.74
C ASN A 59 -5.40 -12.57 -0.86
N ILE A 60 -6.66 -12.53 -1.30
CA ILE A 60 -7.45 -13.75 -1.58
C ILE A 60 -6.77 -14.56 -2.67
N VAL A 61 -6.41 -13.93 -3.79
CA VAL A 61 -5.73 -14.59 -4.91
C VAL A 61 -4.40 -15.20 -4.48
N VAL A 62 -3.57 -14.47 -3.73
CA VAL A 62 -2.29 -15.01 -3.21
C VAL A 62 -2.53 -16.21 -2.29
N GLY A 63 -3.49 -16.10 -1.37
CA GLY A 63 -3.81 -17.18 -0.44
C GLY A 63 -4.28 -18.45 -1.14
N GLU A 64 -5.24 -18.30 -2.06
CA GLU A 64 -5.80 -19.42 -2.81
C GLU A 64 -4.75 -20.07 -3.74
N GLN A 65 -3.97 -19.25 -4.44
CA GLN A 65 -3.06 -19.76 -5.47
C GLN A 65 -1.77 -20.36 -4.92
N LEU A 66 -1.27 -19.90 -3.78
CA LEU A 66 0.00 -20.39 -3.23
C LEU A 66 -0.16 -21.40 -2.09
N PHE A 67 -1.32 -21.45 -1.44
CA PHE A 67 -1.47 -22.18 -0.18
C PHE A 67 -2.77 -22.98 -0.04
N SER A 68 -3.63 -23.02 -1.06
CA SER A 68 -4.75 -23.96 -1.10
C SER A 68 -4.32 -25.29 -1.69
N ASP A 69 -4.86 -26.40 -1.17
CA ASP A 69 -4.62 -27.77 -1.66
C ASP A 69 -5.02 -27.97 -3.14
N GLN A 70 -5.80 -27.04 -3.70
CA GLN A 70 -6.24 -27.03 -5.10
C GLN A 70 -5.41 -26.10 -6.00
N SER A 71 -4.19 -25.71 -5.58
CA SER A 71 -3.37 -24.80 -6.39
C SER A 71 -3.09 -25.39 -7.77
N SER A 72 -3.45 -24.63 -8.81
CA SER A 72 -3.32 -25.04 -10.22
C SER A 72 -2.07 -24.47 -10.89
N LEU A 73 -1.25 -23.72 -10.15
CA LEU A 73 0.01 -23.17 -10.64
C LEU A 73 1.05 -24.29 -10.74
N ILE A 74 1.08 -24.98 -11.88
CA ILE A 74 2.15 -25.91 -12.21
C ILE A 74 3.39 -25.09 -12.59
N SER A 75 4.24 -24.74 -11.62
CA SER A 75 5.51 -24.08 -11.89
C SER A 75 6.57 -25.11 -12.30
N ASN A 76 6.75 -25.30 -13.61
CA ASN A 76 7.72 -26.26 -14.17
C ASN A 76 9.17 -25.75 -14.20
N LYS A 77 9.45 -24.54 -13.68
CA LYS A 77 10.76 -23.91 -13.85
C LYS A 77 11.16 -23.08 -12.63
N VAL A 78 12.03 -23.66 -11.80
CA VAL A 78 12.76 -22.90 -10.79
C VAL A 78 13.84 -22.10 -11.52
N ASN A 79 13.71 -20.77 -11.52
CA ASN A 79 14.75 -19.89 -12.04
C ASN A 79 15.99 -19.90 -11.15
N THR A 80 17.11 -19.45 -11.73
CA THR A 80 18.45 -19.39 -11.13
C THR A 80 18.41 -18.90 -9.68
N LEU A 81 18.46 -19.87 -8.75
CA LEU A 81 18.67 -19.60 -7.34
C LEU A 81 20.10 -19.12 -7.18
N GLN A 82 20.26 -17.90 -6.67
CA GLN A 82 21.56 -17.37 -6.29
C GLN A 82 21.79 -17.75 -4.82
N LEU A 83 22.61 -18.77 -4.62
CA LEU A 83 23.17 -19.05 -3.29
C LEU A 83 24.31 -18.07 -3.07
N ASN A 84 24.10 -17.14 -2.15
CA ASN A 84 25.11 -16.17 -1.81
C ASN A 84 25.99 -16.70 -0.68
N ASN A 85 27.25 -16.27 -0.65
CA ASN A 85 28.21 -16.62 0.41
C ASN A 85 27.85 -15.99 1.77
N ASP A 86 26.84 -15.11 1.80
CA ASP A 86 26.35 -14.43 3.00
C ASP A 86 25.35 -15.27 3.80
N GLY A 87 25.06 -16.51 3.37
CA GLY A 87 24.09 -17.38 4.03
C GLY A 87 22.65 -17.13 3.59
N THR A 88 22.43 -16.43 2.48
CA THR A 88 21.09 -16.18 1.91
C THR A 88 20.90 -16.88 0.57
N ILE A 89 19.63 -17.11 0.22
CA ILE A 89 19.21 -17.50 -1.12
C ILE A 89 18.36 -16.39 -1.67
N ARG A 90 18.70 -15.92 -2.86
CA ARG A 90 17.95 -14.89 -3.57
C ARG A 90 17.54 -15.38 -4.96
N SER A 91 16.39 -14.91 -5.44
CA SER A 91 15.87 -15.26 -6.76
C SER A 91 15.20 -14.04 -7.37
N VAL A 92 15.69 -13.61 -8.54
CA VAL A 92 15.07 -12.54 -9.33
C VAL A 92 14.10 -13.19 -10.31
N SER A 93 12.90 -12.63 -10.45
CA SER A 93 11.96 -13.09 -11.47
C SER A 93 12.52 -12.88 -12.87
N THR A 94 12.12 -13.75 -13.80
CA THR A 94 12.57 -13.70 -15.20
C THR A 94 12.26 -12.40 -15.94
N ASP A 95 11.24 -11.66 -15.51
CA ASP A 95 10.90 -10.34 -16.02
C ASP A 95 11.61 -9.20 -15.26
N GLY A 96 12.36 -9.50 -14.21
CA GLY A 96 13.07 -8.54 -13.37
C GLY A 96 12.16 -7.69 -12.47
N LEU A 97 10.85 -7.96 -12.41
CA LEU A 97 9.90 -7.10 -11.68
C LEU A 97 9.76 -7.46 -10.20
N SER A 98 10.21 -8.64 -9.79
CA SER A 98 10.11 -9.11 -8.41
C SER A 98 11.33 -9.92 -8.00
N ALA A 99 11.55 -10.05 -6.70
CA ALA A 99 12.58 -10.92 -6.18
C ALA A 99 12.14 -11.61 -4.89
N ALA A 100 12.76 -12.74 -4.62
CA ALA A 100 12.62 -13.47 -3.37
C ALA A 100 13.95 -13.50 -2.60
N PHE A 101 13.82 -13.57 -1.27
CA PHE A 101 14.91 -13.72 -0.32
C PHE A 101 14.51 -14.74 0.75
N ILE A 102 15.44 -15.59 1.16
CA ILE A 102 15.29 -16.45 2.34
C ILE A 102 16.66 -16.75 2.96
N PRO A 103 16.80 -16.85 4.29
CA PRO A 103 17.99 -17.40 4.93
C PRO A 103 18.21 -18.86 4.51
N GLN A 104 19.44 -19.25 4.20
CA GLN A 104 19.79 -20.65 3.84
C GLN A 104 19.39 -21.64 4.95
N THR A 105 19.48 -21.22 6.22
CA THR A 105 19.07 -22.01 7.39
C THR A 105 17.59 -22.37 7.40
N SER A 106 16.75 -21.59 6.72
CA SER A 106 15.30 -21.79 6.63
C SER A 106 14.88 -22.42 5.29
N TYR A 107 15.83 -22.71 4.40
CA TYR A 107 15.52 -23.21 3.07
C TYR A 107 15.15 -24.69 3.08
N THR A 108 13.94 -24.99 2.60
CA THR A 108 13.37 -26.34 2.54
C THR A 108 12.79 -26.63 1.15
N PRO A 109 12.43 -27.89 0.82
CA PRO A 109 11.72 -28.21 -0.41
C PRO A 109 10.43 -27.40 -0.59
N PHE A 110 9.72 -27.12 0.50
CA PHE A 110 8.55 -26.21 0.49
C PHE A 110 8.94 -24.83 -0.03
N TYR A 111 10.01 -24.22 0.48
CA TYR A 111 10.44 -22.89 0.03
C TYR A 111 10.99 -22.87 -1.39
N LYS A 112 11.60 -23.97 -1.85
CA LYS A 112 11.95 -24.13 -3.27
C LYS A 112 10.72 -24.02 -4.17
N GLN A 113 9.64 -24.71 -3.79
CA GLN A 113 8.37 -24.67 -4.51
C GLN A 113 7.71 -23.29 -4.40
N LEU A 114 7.64 -22.72 -3.21
CA LEU A 114 7.07 -21.40 -2.97
C LEU A 114 7.79 -20.30 -3.75
N ILE A 115 9.12 -20.36 -3.89
CA ILE A 115 9.88 -19.46 -4.79
C ILE A 115 9.32 -19.61 -6.22
N SER A 116 9.23 -20.83 -6.74
CA SER A 116 8.75 -21.08 -8.10
C SER A 116 7.32 -20.60 -8.35
N ASP A 117 6.40 -20.87 -7.42
CA ASP A 117 4.98 -20.56 -7.58
C ASP A 117 4.70 -19.07 -7.38
N SER A 118 5.33 -18.48 -6.36
CA SER A 118 5.23 -17.04 -6.11
C SER A 118 5.84 -16.22 -7.23
N GLU A 119 6.89 -16.71 -7.93
CA GLU A 119 7.37 -16.02 -9.12
C GLU A 119 6.27 -15.97 -10.19
N THR A 120 5.73 -17.14 -10.58
CA THR A 120 4.69 -17.24 -11.60
C THR A 120 3.51 -16.33 -11.28
N LEU A 121 3.07 -16.33 -10.03
CA LEU A 121 1.97 -15.46 -9.59
C LEU A 121 2.36 -13.98 -9.65
N TRP A 122 3.54 -13.60 -9.16
CA TRP A 122 3.98 -12.19 -9.16
C TRP A 122 4.11 -11.63 -10.57
N LYS A 123 4.54 -12.43 -11.55
CA LYS A 123 4.57 -12.01 -12.97
C LYS A 123 3.19 -11.61 -13.49
N ILE A 124 2.12 -12.23 -12.97
CA ILE A 124 0.74 -11.96 -13.37
C ILE A 124 0.19 -10.73 -12.65
N ILE A 125 0.35 -10.66 -11.32
CA ILE A 125 -0.39 -9.67 -10.51
C ILE A 125 0.43 -8.40 -10.18
N SER A 126 1.75 -8.49 -10.09
CA SER A 126 2.59 -7.35 -9.67
C SER A 126 2.56 -6.15 -10.63
N PRO A 127 2.48 -6.29 -11.97
CA PRO A 127 2.44 -5.12 -12.86
C PRO A 127 1.22 -4.22 -12.61
N THR A 128 0.07 -4.80 -12.28
CA THR A 128 -1.14 -4.04 -11.94
C THR A 128 -1.06 -3.50 -10.52
N LEU A 129 -0.64 -4.33 -9.56
CA LEU A 129 -0.59 -3.91 -8.15
C LEU A 129 0.43 -2.79 -7.92
N THR A 130 1.56 -2.79 -8.62
CA THR A 130 2.60 -1.76 -8.48
C THR A 130 2.24 -0.42 -9.12
N GLN A 131 1.16 -0.35 -9.91
CA GLN A 131 0.58 0.94 -10.34
C GLN A 131 -0.19 1.60 -9.19
N ASP A 132 -0.82 0.79 -8.34
CA ASP A 132 -1.67 1.26 -7.24
C ASP A 132 -0.95 1.33 -5.89
N PHE A 133 0.06 0.49 -5.69
CA PHE A 133 0.81 0.34 -4.45
C PHE A 133 2.29 0.49 -4.72
N PHE A 134 2.98 1.12 -3.77
CA PHE A 134 4.42 1.33 -3.91
C PHE A 134 5.20 0.02 -3.83
N ASN A 135 4.82 -0.89 -2.92
CA ASN A 135 5.36 -2.23 -2.79
C ASN A 135 4.23 -3.25 -2.68
N PHE A 136 4.46 -4.45 -3.18
CA PHE A 136 3.60 -5.61 -3.01
C PHE A 136 4.43 -6.82 -2.60
N TYR A 137 4.14 -7.38 -1.43
CA TYR A 137 4.98 -8.41 -0.81
C TYR A 137 4.18 -9.53 -0.14
N LEU A 138 4.84 -10.68 -0.03
CA LEU A 138 4.49 -11.80 0.83
C LEU A 138 5.67 -12.06 1.75
N ILE A 139 5.43 -12.10 3.07
CA ILE A 139 6.43 -12.46 4.08
C ILE A 139 5.92 -13.66 4.87
N THR A 140 6.76 -14.67 5.11
CA THR A 140 6.43 -15.82 5.98
C THR A 140 7.15 -15.73 7.32
N LYS A 141 6.78 -16.61 8.26
CA LYS A 141 7.40 -16.70 9.59
C LYS A 141 8.88 -17.08 9.56
N ASP A 142 9.36 -17.76 8.52
CA ASP A 142 10.75 -18.21 8.42
C ASP A 142 11.65 -17.20 7.69
N ASN A 143 11.20 -15.95 7.65
CA ASN A 143 11.92 -14.82 7.05
C ASN A 143 12.09 -14.93 5.52
N PHE A 144 11.22 -15.69 4.86
CA PHE A 144 11.06 -15.61 3.42
C PHE A 144 10.30 -14.34 3.06
N ILE A 145 10.73 -13.68 1.99
CA ILE A 145 9.97 -12.62 1.33
C ILE A 145 9.95 -12.85 -0.18
N ARG A 146 8.80 -12.59 -0.82
CA ARG A 146 8.67 -12.29 -2.25
C ARG A 146 8.14 -10.86 -2.36
N ILE A 147 8.82 -9.99 -3.10
CA ILE A 147 8.47 -8.57 -3.19
C ILE A 147 8.63 -8.03 -4.61
N ALA A 148 7.73 -7.14 -5.00
CA ALA A 148 7.85 -6.23 -6.13
C ALA A 148 7.74 -4.78 -5.63
N PRO A 149 8.60 -3.85 -6.06
CA PRO A 149 9.80 -4.04 -6.90
C PRO A 149 10.90 -4.91 -6.24
N PRO A 150 11.89 -5.43 -6.99
CA PRO A 150 12.80 -6.47 -6.50
C PRO A 150 13.89 -5.96 -5.55
N ASN A 151 14.14 -4.64 -5.55
CA ASN A 151 15.33 -4.02 -4.97
C ASN A 151 15.54 -4.39 -3.49
N GLU A 152 14.45 -4.51 -2.74
CA GLU A 152 14.54 -4.79 -1.31
C GLU A 152 15.07 -6.19 -1.02
N ALA A 153 14.49 -7.22 -1.64
CA ALA A 153 14.99 -8.60 -1.49
C ALA A 153 16.41 -8.76 -2.02
N LEU A 154 16.81 -7.98 -3.03
CA LEU A 154 18.15 -8.05 -3.61
C LEU A 154 19.21 -7.28 -2.83
N ASN A 155 18.84 -6.25 -2.08
CA ASN A 155 19.79 -5.42 -1.33
C ASN A 155 19.71 -5.60 0.18
N ALA A 156 18.74 -6.38 0.69
CA ALA A 156 18.63 -6.67 2.11
C ALA A 156 19.95 -7.25 2.66
N PRO A 157 20.44 -6.80 3.83
CA PRO A 157 21.54 -7.45 4.53
C PRO A 157 21.23 -8.91 4.85
N ALA A 158 22.25 -9.76 4.95
CA ALA A 158 22.07 -11.18 5.23
C ALA A 158 21.39 -11.48 6.57
N ASN A 159 21.64 -10.63 7.56
CA ASN A 159 21.03 -10.68 8.89
C ASN A 159 19.71 -9.90 8.99
N TYR A 160 19.17 -9.42 7.87
CA TYR A 160 17.91 -8.67 7.89
C TYR A 160 16.75 -9.60 8.24
N THR A 161 15.94 -9.15 9.20
CA THR A 161 14.79 -9.91 9.69
C THR A 161 13.49 -9.20 9.29
N PHE A 162 12.92 -9.58 8.15
CA PHE A 162 11.64 -9.10 7.65
C PHE A 162 10.52 -9.30 8.67
N THR A 163 10.58 -10.38 9.46
CA THR A 163 9.58 -10.68 10.50
C THR A 163 9.64 -9.75 11.72
N GLN A 164 10.67 -8.92 11.86
CA GLN A 164 10.77 -7.89 12.89
C GLN A 164 10.43 -6.49 12.37
N SER A 165 10.14 -6.37 11.07
CA SER A 165 9.76 -5.09 10.48
C SER A 165 8.33 -4.69 10.86
N THR A 166 8.05 -3.38 10.86
CA THR A 166 6.69 -2.84 11.03
C THR A 166 5.71 -3.27 9.92
N ARG A 167 6.23 -3.91 8.86
CA ARG A 167 5.52 -4.45 7.70
C ARG A 167 5.14 -5.92 7.87
N PHE A 168 5.64 -6.56 8.93
CA PHE A 168 5.27 -7.92 9.26
C PHE A 168 4.29 -7.91 10.41
N ASN A 169 3.03 -8.18 10.09
CA ASN A 169 1.99 -8.41 11.06
C ASN A 169 1.57 -9.88 11.01
N TYR A 170 2.31 -10.74 11.72
CA TYR A 170 1.92 -12.14 11.86
C TYR A 170 0.64 -12.25 12.65
N ALA A 171 -0.43 -12.61 11.97
CA ALA A 171 -1.67 -12.90 12.62
C ALA A 171 -1.91 -14.39 12.70
N LYS A 172 -1.80 -14.89 13.93
CA LYS A 172 -2.37 -16.18 14.29
C LYS A 172 -3.86 -16.16 13.93
N ALA A 173 -4.34 -17.21 13.26
CA ALA A 173 -5.72 -17.40 12.80
C ALA A 173 -6.80 -17.05 13.86
N LEU A 174 -6.47 -17.20 15.15
CA LEU A 174 -7.33 -16.85 16.29
C LEU A 174 -7.79 -15.39 16.35
N THR A 175 -7.10 -14.46 15.67
CA THR A 175 -7.39 -13.01 15.76
C THR A 175 -7.98 -12.38 14.49
N ASN A 176 -8.08 -13.12 13.38
CA ASN A 176 -8.71 -12.63 12.15
C ASN A 176 -9.30 -13.75 11.30
N LEU A 177 -10.38 -14.35 11.80
CA LEU A 177 -11.16 -15.40 11.15
C LEU A 177 -11.73 -15.00 9.77
N GLN A 178 -11.87 -13.70 9.50
CA GLN A 178 -12.44 -13.21 8.24
C GLN A 178 -11.38 -12.84 7.19
N HIS A 179 -10.09 -13.08 7.47
CA HIS A 179 -8.97 -12.79 6.57
C HIS A 179 -9.01 -11.39 5.94
N ARG A 180 -9.51 -10.40 6.70
CA ARG A 180 -9.60 -9.02 6.24
C ARG A 180 -8.24 -8.33 6.38
N PRO A 181 -7.83 -7.47 5.45
CA PRO A 181 -6.60 -6.73 5.59
C PRO A 181 -6.69 -5.80 6.80
N VAL A 182 -5.61 -5.77 7.57
CA VAL A 182 -5.43 -4.84 8.68
C VAL A 182 -4.46 -3.77 8.24
N TRP A 183 -4.92 -2.53 8.30
CA TRP A 183 -4.09 -1.39 7.98
C TRP A 183 -3.18 -1.02 9.14
N SER A 184 -1.92 -0.72 8.84
CA SER A 184 -1.01 -0.12 9.82
C SER A 184 -1.45 1.30 10.17
N LYS A 185 -0.91 1.85 11.26
CA LYS A 185 -0.87 3.31 11.42
C LYS A 185 0.05 3.90 10.35
N VAL A 186 -0.11 5.18 10.05
CA VAL A 186 0.83 5.92 9.21
C VAL A 186 2.20 5.89 9.88
N TYR A 187 3.23 5.48 9.15
CA TYR A 187 4.61 5.40 9.63
C TYR A 187 5.58 5.94 8.59
N TYR A 188 6.80 6.29 9.03
CA TYR A 188 7.86 6.71 8.13
C TYR A 188 8.73 5.50 7.78
N ASP A 189 8.84 5.18 6.49
CA ASP A 189 9.66 4.08 5.98
C ASP A 189 11.12 4.53 5.85
N ASN A 190 12.01 3.94 6.65
CA ASN A 190 13.43 4.31 6.70
C ASN A 190 14.24 3.82 5.48
N ILE A 191 13.70 2.88 4.69
CA ILE A 191 14.35 2.42 3.46
C ILE A 191 14.03 3.41 2.35
N TRP A 192 12.76 3.78 2.22
CA TRP A 192 12.25 4.58 1.11
C TRP A 192 12.17 6.08 1.40
N HIS A 193 12.35 6.49 2.67
CA HIS A 193 12.26 7.87 3.13
C HIS A 193 10.90 8.52 2.82
N LYS A 194 9.81 7.78 3.07
CA LYS A 194 8.43 8.20 2.76
C LYS A 194 7.47 7.87 3.90
N TRP A 195 6.44 8.68 4.07
CA TRP A 195 5.27 8.32 4.89
C TRP A 195 4.45 7.26 4.16
N ALA A 196 4.17 6.16 4.84
CA ALA A 196 3.54 4.98 4.28
C ALA A 196 2.42 4.45 5.19
N LEU A 197 1.53 3.70 4.57
CA LEU A 197 0.47 2.94 5.22
C LEU A 197 0.48 1.56 4.57
N ASN A 198 0.54 0.50 5.37
CA ASN A 198 0.54 -0.88 4.84
C ASN A 198 -0.82 -1.52 5.03
N SER A 199 -1.19 -2.35 4.06
CA SER A 199 -2.34 -3.23 4.13
C SER A 199 -1.83 -4.66 4.22
N ASP A 200 -1.80 -5.23 5.42
CA ASP A 200 -1.34 -6.62 5.59
C ASP A 200 -2.55 -7.54 5.68
N ASN A 201 -2.56 -8.63 4.90
CA ASN A 201 -3.44 -9.72 5.24
C ASN A 201 -2.84 -10.58 6.34
N LYS A 202 -3.72 -10.86 7.29
CA LYS A 202 -3.54 -11.82 8.35
C LYS A 202 -3.76 -13.23 7.78
N CYS A 203 -2.88 -13.68 6.90
CA CYS A 203 -2.94 -15.02 6.33
C CYS A 203 -2.03 -15.96 7.12
N ASN A 204 -2.64 -16.95 7.75
CA ASN A 204 -1.94 -18.05 8.42
C ASN A 204 -1.82 -19.16 7.38
N PHE A 205 -0.65 -19.29 6.77
CA PHE A 205 -0.30 -20.47 5.99
C PHE A 205 0.33 -21.43 6.99
N SER A 206 -0.49 -22.34 7.52
CA SER A 206 -0.06 -23.30 8.52
C SER A 206 1.03 -24.23 7.99
N ASP A 207 1.90 -24.60 8.91
CA ASP A 207 2.95 -25.64 8.80
C ASP A 207 2.49 -26.96 8.18
#